data_AF-A0A536KMY7-F1
#
_entry.id   AF-A0A536KMY7-F1
#
_cell.length_a   1.000
_cell.length_b   1.000
_cell.length_c   1.000
_cell.angle_alpha   90.00
_cell.angle_beta   90.00
_cell.angle_gamma   90.00
#
_symmetry.space_group_name_H-M   'P 1'
#
loop_
_entity.id
_entity.type
_entity.pdbx_description
1 polymer ?
#
loop_
_entity_poly.entity_id
_entity_poly.type
_entity_poly.pdbx_seq_one_letter_code
_entity_poly.pdbx_strand_id
1 'polypeptide(L)' 'MPRAFDLRLNAIKLAQDGRVLTATAVAPPLNFVTTEFIRDLDRLTAAVDTDDTVGAVGLTGGLPGRFLMHADPRELAVTG' A
#
# COMPACT_ATOMS: atom_id res chain seq x y z
N MET A 1 -4.28 4.33 -20.51
CA MET A 1 -4.87 3.96 -19.20
C MET A 1 -4.27 4.86 -18.13
N PRO A 2 -4.97 5.14 -17.01
CA PRO A 2 -4.38 5.90 -15.91
C PRO A 2 -3.17 5.16 -15.36
N ARG A 3 -2.10 5.88 -15.00
CA ARG A 3 -0.90 5.27 -14.43
C ARG A 3 -1.14 4.91 -12.98
N ALA A 4 -0.58 3.80 -12.53
CA ALA A 4 -0.67 3.36 -11.14
C ALA A 4 -0.08 4.41 -10.17
N PHE A 5 0.95 5.14 -10.58
CA PHE A 5 1.56 6.22 -9.80
C PHE A 5 0.61 7.39 -9.51
N ASP A 6 -0.39 7.63 -10.36
CA ASP A 6 -1.33 8.75 -10.21
C ASP A 6 -2.47 8.44 -9.20
N LEU A 7 -2.51 7.21 -8.66
CA LEU A 7 -3.49 6.82 -7.65
C LEU A 7 -3.36 7.67 -6.39
N ARG A 8 -4.51 8.15 -5.90
CA ARG A 8 -4.63 8.76 -4.58
C ARG A 8 -5.10 7.70 -3.60
N LEU A 9 -4.19 7.25 -2.75
CA LEU A 9 -4.40 6.25 -1.72
C LEU A 9 -4.24 6.92 -0.36
N ASN A 10 -4.92 6.38 0.65
CA ASN A 10 -4.97 6.95 2.00
C ASN A 10 -3.89 6.36 2.91
N ALA A 11 -3.66 5.05 2.81
CA ALA A 11 -2.73 4.29 3.64
C ALA A 11 -1.44 3.89 2.91
N ILE A 12 -1.29 4.24 1.64
CA ILE A 12 -0.12 3.93 0.81
C ILE A 12 0.36 5.20 0.09
N LYS A 13 1.65 5.54 0.23
CA LYS A 13 2.30 6.58 -0.58
C LYS A 13 3.05 5.96 -1.75
N LEU A 14 2.98 6.59 -2.91
CA LEU A 14 3.61 6.11 -4.13
C LEU A 14 4.79 7.01 -4.54
N ALA A 15 5.87 6.38 -4.97
CA ALA A 15 7.02 7.00 -5.62
C ALA A 15 7.41 6.11 -6.81
N GLN A 16 7.69 6.68 -7.98
CA GLN A 16 8.13 5.92 -9.15
C GLN A 16 9.49 6.39 -9.64
N ASP A 17 10.41 5.45 -9.83
CA ASP A 17 11.70 5.66 -10.48
C ASP A 17 11.82 4.70 -11.69
N GLY A 18 11.78 5.28 -12.89
CA GLY A 18 11.68 4.51 -14.13
C GLY A 18 10.50 3.52 -14.10
N ARG A 19 10.82 2.22 -14.23
CA ARG A 19 9.84 1.12 -14.19
C ARG A 19 9.59 0.55 -12.79
N VAL A 20 10.16 1.13 -11.74
CA VAL A 20 9.99 0.64 -10.36
C VAL A 20 9.05 1.55 -9.60
N LEU A 21 7.92 1.00 -9.15
CA LEU A 21 6.95 1.69 -8.31
C LEU A 21 7.16 1.29 -6.85
N THR A 22 7.54 2.23 -6.01
CA THR A 22 7.67 2.04 -4.57
C THR A 22 6.36 2.44 -3.88
N ALA A 23 5.74 1.48 -3.20
CA ALA A 23 4.55 1.66 -2.38
C ALA A 23 4.95 1.64 -0.90
N THR A 24 4.77 2.76 -0.21
CA THR A 24 5.13 2.90 1.21
C THR A 24 3.87 2.88 2.06
N ALA A 25 3.69 1.84 2.87
CA ALA A 25 2.62 1.77 3.86
C ALA A 25 2.80 2.86 4.91
N VAL A 26 1.78 3.71 5.06
CA VAL A 26 1.69 4.80 6.02
C VAL A 26 0.35 4.71 6.75
N ALA A 27 0.25 3.75 7.68
CA ALA A 27 -0.92 3.59 8.54
C ALA A 27 -0.55 3.98 9.99
N PRO A 28 -0.44 5.28 10.31
CA PRO A 28 -0.11 5.73 11.66
C PRO A 28 -1.14 5.23 12.69
N PRO A 29 -0.74 4.99 13.95
CA PRO A 29 0.57 5.26 14.55
C PRO A 29 1.61 4.14 14.41
N LEU A 30 1.22 2.92 14.01
CA LEU A 30 2.09 1.73 14.10
C LEU A 30 2.26 0.94 12.79
N ASN A 31 1.71 1.40 11.66
CA ASN A 31 1.64 0.66 10.40
C ASN A 31 0.94 -0.69 10.54
N PHE A 32 -0.20 -0.71 11.23
CA PHE A 32 -1.06 -1.89 11.27
C PHE A 32 -1.67 -2.17 9.89
N VAL A 33 -1.89 -3.44 9.60
CA VAL A 33 -2.75 -3.84 8.48
C VAL A 33 -4.20 -3.55 8.88
N THR A 34 -4.76 -2.51 8.28
CA THR A 34 -6.18 -2.11 8.43
C THR A 34 -6.97 -2.46 7.17
N THR A 35 -8.29 -2.47 7.27
CA THR A 35 -9.17 -2.64 6.10
C THR A 35 -8.92 -1.57 5.02
N GLU A 36 -8.54 -0.35 5.41
CA GLU A 36 -8.18 0.73 4.47
C GLU A 36 -6.91 0.41 3.69
N PHE A 37 -5.86 -0.08 4.38
CA PHE A 37 -4.63 -0.52 3.71
C PHE A 37 -4.90 -1.64 2.70
N ILE A 38 -5.72 -2.62 3.06
CA ILE A 38 -6.09 -3.72 2.14
C ILE A 38 -6.83 -3.20 0.91
N ARG A 39 -7.76 -2.25 1.08
CA ARG A 39 -8.48 -1.61 -0.03
C ARG A 39 -7.54 -0.85 -0.97
N ASP A 40 -6.58 -0.12 -0.40
CA ASP A 40 -5.61 0.63 -1.19
C ASP A 40 -4.65 -0.30 -1.94
N LEU A 41 -4.26 -1.42 -1.31
CA LEU A 41 -3.44 -2.44 -1.94
C LEU A 41 -4.16 -3.10 -3.12
N ASP A 42 -5.44 -3.46 -2.97
CA ASP A 42 -6.27 -4.03 -4.03
C ASP A 42 -6.36 -3.10 -5.26
N ARG A 43 -6.64 -1.82 -5.01
CA ARG A 43 -6.65 -0.78 -6.06
C ARG A 43 -5.30 -0.63 -6.75
N LEU A 44 -4.21 -0.63 -5.97
CA LEU A 44 -2.87 -0.52 -6.49
C LEU A 44 -2.54 -1.73 -7.39
N THR A 45 -2.82 -2.95 -6.94
CA THR A 45 -2.54 -4.16 -7.72
C THR A 45 -3.32 -4.20 -9.02
N ALA A 46 -4.60 -3.81 -9.00
CA ALA A 46 -5.43 -3.75 -10.21
C ALA A 46 -4.92 -2.70 -11.21
N ALA A 47 -4.43 -1.55 -10.73
CA ALA A 47 -3.87 -0.52 -11.61
C ALA A 47 -2.54 -0.96 -12.22
N VAL A 48 -1.65 -1.55 -11.42
CA VAL A 48 -0.34 -2.06 -11.88
C VAL A 48 -0.50 -3.13 -12.95
N ASP A 49 -1.49 -4.01 -12.83
CA ASP A 49 -1.75 -5.11 -13.78
C ASP A 49 -2.04 -4.62 -15.21
N THR A 50 -2.43 -3.35 -15.35
CA THR A 50 -2.76 -2.71 -16.64
C THR A 50 -1.82 -1.56 -17.01
N ASP A 51 -0.79 -1.28 -16.20
CA ASP A 51 0.14 -0.19 -16.41
C ASP A 51 1.50 -0.68 -16.93
N ASP A 52 1.66 -0.66 -18.25
CA ASP A 52 2.90 -1.06 -18.95
C ASP A 52 4.14 -0.23 -18.57
N THR A 53 3.98 0.90 -17.88
CA THR A 53 5.10 1.70 -17.37
C THR A 53 5.72 1.11 -16.11
N VAL A 54 5.05 0.18 -15.44
CA VAL A 54 5.54 -0.53 -14.26
C VAL A 54 6.17 -1.86 -14.69
N GLY A 55 7.38 -2.14 -14.21
CA GLY A 55 8.09 -3.40 -14.37
C GLY A 55 8.31 -4.14 -13.05
N ALA A 56 8.27 -3.43 -11.92
CA ALA A 56 8.33 -4.01 -10.58
C ALA A 56 7.63 -3.10 -9.57
N VAL A 57 7.07 -3.72 -8.53
CA VAL A 57 6.50 -3.02 -7.37
C VAL A 57 7.28 -3.39 -6.12
N GLY A 58 7.83 -2.39 -5.43
CA GLY A 58 8.44 -2.55 -4.11
C GLY A 58 7.47 -2.07 -3.03
N LEU A 59 6.94 -2.98 -2.22
CA LEU A 59 6.15 -2.62 -1.04
C LEU A 59 7.08 -2.47 0.16
N THR A 60 7.02 -1.33 0.85
CA THR A 60 7.84 -1.03 2.04
C THR A 60 7.03 -0.33 3.13
N GLY A 61 7.59 -0.22 4.34
CA GLY A 61 6.98 0.45 5.49
C GLY A 61 7.52 1.85 5.69
N GLY A 62 6.63 2.80 6.02
CA GLY A 62 7.01 4.19 6.34
C GLY A 62 7.62 4.41 7.72
N LEU A 63 7.86 3.35 8.51
CA LEU A 63 8.43 3.44 9.85
C LEU A 63 9.87 2.89 9.87
N PRO A 64 10.83 3.57 10.54
CA PRO A 64 12.20 3.09 10.62
C PRO A 64 12.28 1.66 11.20
N GLY A 65 12.94 0.77 10.47
CA GLY A 65 13.15 -0.63 10.87
C GLY A 65 11.87 -1.49 10.90
N ARG A 66 10.75 -1.03 10.32
CA ARG A 66 9.47 -1.74 10.34
C ARG A 66 8.78 -1.69 8.98
N PHE A 67 8.38 -2.86 8.49
CA PHE A 67 7.61 -3.00 7.27
C PHE A 67 6.11 -2.78 7.54
N LEU A 68 5.44 -3.79 8.10
CA LEU A 68 4.07 -3.74 8.59
C LEU A 68 4.04 -4.34 10.00
N MET A 69 3.28 -3.73 10.91
CA MET A 69 2.98 -4.35 12.19
C MET A 69 1.71 -5.20 12.00
N HIS A 70 1.69 -6.42 12.58
CA HIS A 70 0.65 -7.45 12.42
C HIS A 70 -0.79 -6.89 12.53
N ALA A 71 -1.80 -7.56 11.98
CA ALA A 71 -3.19 -7.07 11.91
C ALA A 71 -3.65 -6.40 13.22
N ASP A 72 -4.34 -5.25 13.12
CA ASP A 72 -4.85 -4.56 14.31
C ASP A 72 -5.83 -5.50 15.06
N PRO A 73 -5.51 -5.94 16.29
CA PRO A 73 -6.38 -6.84 17.03
C PRO A 73 -7.78 -6.25 17.27
N ARG A 74 -7.92 -4.92 17.20
CA ARG A 74 -9.19 -4.22 17.37
C ARG A 74 -10.12 -4.38 16.18
N GLU A 75 -9.61 -4.56 14.95
CA GLU A 75 -10.46 -4.87 13.79
C GLU A 75 -10.95 -6.34 13.82
N LEU A 76 -10.18 -7.24 14.43
CA LEU A 76 -10.56 -8.66 14.59
C LEU A 76 -11.60 -8.88 15.71
N ALA A 77 -11.68 -7.97 16.68
CA ALA A 77 -12.60 -8.07 17.81
C ALA A 77 -14.06 -7.70 17.50
N VAL A 78 -14.38 -7.25 16.28
CA VAL A 78 -15.75 -6.87 15.88
C VAL A 78 -16.61 -8.08 15.51
N THR A 79 -16.07 -9.31 15.61
CA THR A 79 -16.90 -10.53 15.59
C THR A 79 -17.23 -10.92 17.04
N GLY A 80 -18.26 -10.30 17.59
CA GLY A 80 -18.86 -10.62 18.89
C GLY A 80 -20.37 -10.46 18.83
#